data_AF-A0A1B7LMW2-F1
#
_entry.id   AF-A0A1B7LMW2-F1
#
_cell.length_a   1.000
_cell.length_b   1.000
_cell.length_c   1.000
_cell.angle_alpha   90.00
_cell.angle_beta   90.00
_cell.angle_gamma   90.00
#
_symmetry.space_group_name_H-M   'P 1'
#
loop_
_entity.id
_entity.type
_entity.pdbx_description
1 polymer ?
#
loop_
_entity_poly.entity_id
_entity_poly.type
_entity_poly.pdbx_seq_one_letter_code
_entity_poly.pdbx_strand_id
1 'polypeptide(L)'
;MIYGEIDGVKKSYIQELELLYDVKVNKNFIIDEFVLKKIAEISLKINKEICVVISRLGIVHSISIGTNVNAEIKIDSNEKKKLSGYRVVHTHLNSFPNLSNVDIASLKNLKLDAISAVNVTNEKLLKSFSIGFLNFDNQNNFTEIIFKEEQKYFNFDIFSVIQEIEKNLKVEIYDNEINENTVLIGCDSKESLEELKELAFACNVNICDMFFQKREKIDKSYYIGKGKLQEILQSTYHKNVDVLIFDEDLSPSQIRNLEEFSGIKVIDRTNLILEIFARRAKSKVSKYQVELAQLKYRYSRLKGLGFVLNRTGGGIGTRGPGEKKLETDRRHIRNRIDYLKEQLKIIKSERNVQRECRIKNKIPQVSIVGYTNAGKSTLRNYIYSISNDNVLEDKFVFEADMLFATLDTTTRKVVLPKKTIISLTDTVGFIKKLPHDLVEAFKSTLEEIIYSDLLIHVVDISSKTWKEEIETTDFVLGEIGIKNPNKILVFNKIDKLKDSEFQDIKTKIEADYGTHSIFISAIEKINIDGLLESIENKLNVTNKNISVNIPYSDYSILNSIYNNYIVLKEEHLDNGTFVNFDVPEDDFKKYEKYIIKDLEK
;
A
#
# COMPACT_ATOMS: atom_id res chain seq x y z
N MET A 1 -2.61 -43.40 -1.83
CA MET A 1 -2.92 -43.42 -3.28
C MET A 1 -1.69 -42.94 -4.03
N ILE A 2 -1.34 -43.65 -5.10
CA ILE A 2 -0.29 -43.23 -6.05
C ILE A 2 -0.89 -42.22 -7.04
N TYR A 3 -0.10 -41.26 -7.51
CA TYR A 3 -0.52 -40.22 -8.46
C TYR A 3 0.13 -40.40 -9.84
N GLY A 4 -0.39 -39.72 -10.87
CA GLY A 4 0.21 -39.68 -12.21
C GLY A 4 -0.32 -40.75 -13.17
N GLU A 5 0.53 -41.19 -14.10
CA GLU A 5 0.14 -42.07 -15.21
C GLU A 5 0.07 -43.55 -14.82
N ILE A 6 -0.99 -43.91 -14.11
CA ILE A 6 -1.18 -45.26 -13.54
C ILE A 6 -1.80 -46.24 -14.56
N ASP A 7 -2.31 -45.72 -15.68
CA ASP A 7 -2.90 -46.54 -16.74
C ASP A 7 -1.86 -47.52 -17.35
N GLY A 8 -2.20 -48.81 -17.33
CA GLY A 8 -1.34 -49.89 -17.81
C GLY A 8 -0.32 -50.43 -16.79
N VAL A 9 -0.26 -49.87 -15.57
CA VAL A 9 0.63 -50.35 -14.51
C VAL A 9 -0.02 -51.52 -13.76
N LYS A 10 0.73 -52.61 -13.53
CA LYS A 10 0.23 -53.78 -12.77
C LYS A 10 -0.12 -53.37 -11.33
N LYS A 11 -1.29 -53.84 -10.84
CA LYS A 11 -1.75 -53.58 -9.46
C LYS A 11 -0.75 -53.99 -8.39
N SER A 12 0.03 -55.05 -8.61
CA SER A 12 1.08 -55.48 -7.68
C SER A 12 2.14 -54.40 -7.46
N TYR A 13 2.55 -53.68 -8.52
CA TYR A 13 3.54 -52.61 -8.41
C TYR A 13 2.97 -51.38 -7.72
N ILE A 14 1.69 -51.07 -7.92
CA ILE A 14 1.00 -49.98 -7.22
C ILE A 14 0.96 -50.28 -5.71
N GLN A 15 0.57 -51.51 -5.34
CA GLN A 15 0.56 -51.94 -3.93
C GLN A 15 1.95 -51.88 -3.30
N GLU A 16 2.99 -52.30 -4.03
CA GLU A 16 4.38 -52.20 -3.56
C GLU A 16 4.82 -50.75 -3.34
N LEU A 17 4.40 -49.81 -4.18
CA LEU A 17 4.66 -48.38 -3.97
C LEU A 17 3.84 -47.82 -2.80
N GLU A 18 2.61 -48.30 -2.59
CA GLU A 18 1.77 -47.85 -1.47
C GLU A 18 2.38 -48.22 -0.10
N LEU A 19 3.08 -49.36 -0.01
CA LEU A 19 3.80 -49.76 1.20
C LEU A 19 4.94 -48.80 1.56
N LEU A 20 5.44 -48.00 0.61
CA LEU A 20 6.51 -47.04 0.88
C LEU A 20 6.06 -45.83 1.69
N TYR A 21 4.75 -45.55 1.76
CA TYR A 21 4.21 -44.48 2.61
C TYR A 21 4.47 -44.72 4.11
N ASP A 22 4.58 -45.99 4.52
CA ASP A 22 4.81 -46.38 5.92
C ASP A 22 6.30 -46.36 6.31
N VAL A 23 7.21 -46.15 5.34
CA VAL A 23 8.64 -46.12 5.59
C VAL A 23 9.06 -44.74 6.11
N LYS A 24 9.73 -44.73 7.26
CA LYS A 24 10.27 -43.51 7.85
C LYS A 24 11.72 -43.29 7.42
N VAL A 25 11.94 -42.23 6.65
CA VAL A 25 13.27 -41.83 6.19
C VAL A 25 13.97 -41.02 7.29
N ASN A 26 15.28 -41.20 7.47
CA ASN A 26 16.03 -40.34 8.37
C ASN A 26 16.04 -38.89 7.84
N LYS A 27 15.78 -37.92 8.71
CA LYS A 27 15.78 -36.49 8.35
C LYS A 27 17.12 -36.01 7.80
N ASN A 28 18.24 -36.62 8.21
CA ASN A 28 19.60 -36.22 7.80
C ASN A 28 20.00 -36.71 6.39
N PHE A 29 19.27 -37.65 5.81
CA PHE A 29 19.62 -38.25 4.51
C PHE A 29 18.59 -37.88 3.45
N ILE A 30 18.99 -37.85 2.17
CA ILE A 30 18.09 -37.51 1.05
C ILE A 30 16.91 -38.50 0.91
N ILE A 31 17.18 -39.81 0.99
CA ILE A 31 16.20 -40.89 0.91
C ILE A 31 16.72 -42.12 1.64
N ASP A 32 15.82 -43.02 2.04
CA ASP A 32 16.18 -44.33 2.58
C ASP A 32 16.58 -45.30 1.46
N GLU A 33 17.57 -46.15 1.71
CA GLU A 33 18.11 -47.07 0.70
C GLU A 33 17.07 -48.08 0.20
N PHE A 34 16.21 -48.58 1.09
CA PHE A 34 15.14 -49.50 0.71
C PHE A 34 14.12 -48.80 -0.20
N VAL A 35 13.71 -47.58 0.17
CA VAL A 35 12.77 -46.78 -0.65
C VAL A 35 13.34 -46.53 -2.03
N LEU A 36 14.61 -46.10 -2.13
CA LEU A 36 15.23 -45.78 -3.41
C LEU A 36 15.38 -47.00 -4.33
N LYS A 37 15.86 -48.12 -3.79
CA LYS A 37 15.97 -49.36 -4.56
C LYS A 37 14.60 -49.83 -5.06
N LYS A 38 13.57 -49.71 -4.22
CA LYS A 38 12.23 -50.15 -4.58
C LYS A 38 11.62 -49.32 -5.71
N ILE A 39 11.73 -47.99 -5.66
CA ILE A 39 11.25 -47.13 -6.76
C ILE A 39 12.08 -47.34 -8.03
N ALA A 40 13.39 -47.57 -7.93
CA ALA A 40 14.24 -47.84 -9.09
C ALA A 40 13.86 -49.15 -9.80
N GLU A 41 13.65 -50.23 -9.04
CA GLU A 41 13.22 -51.53 -9.59
C GLU A 41 11.86 -51.43 -10.30
N ILE A 42 10.90 -50.74 -9.68
CA ILE A 42 9.56 -50.60 -10.25
C ILE A 42 9.63 -49.70 -11.48
N SER A 43 10.39 -48.61 -11.43
CA SER A 43 10.60 -47.68 -12.54
C SER A 43 11.13 -48.39 -13.80
N LEU A 44 12.12 -49.28 -13.67
CA LEU A 44 12.60 -50.11 -14.79
C LEU A 44 11.53 -51.06 -15.32
N LYS A 45 10.79 -51.73 -14.43
CA LYS A 45 9.76 -52.71 -14.82
C LYS A 45 8.60 -52.07 -15.58
N ILE A 46 8.25 -50.83 -15.22
CA ILE A 46 7.15 -50.09 -15.86
C ILE A 46 7.63 -49.17 -16.99
N ASN A 47 8.95 -49.00 -17.12
CA ASN A 47 9.59 -48.07 -18.05
C ASN A 47 9.03 -46.64 -17.96
N LYS A 48 8.80 -46.17 -16.73
CA LYS A 48 8.37 -44.80 -16.41
C LYS A 48 9.14 -44.28 -15.20
N GLU A 49 9.34 -42.98 -15.15
CA GLU A 49 9.93 -42.29 -14.00
C GLU A 49 9.00 -42.37 -12.78
N ILE A 50 9.58 -42.45 -11.60
CA ILE A 50 8.84 -42.45 -10.33
C ILE A 50 9.43 -41.36 -9.46
N CYS A 51 8.56 -40.51 -8.90
CA CYS A 51 8.91 -39.39 -8.06
C CYS A 51 8.33 -39.60 -6.65
N VAL A 52 9.14 -39.30 -5.62
CA VAL A 52 8.80 -39.42 -4.20
C VAL A 52 9.05 -38.09 -3.52
N VAL A 53 8.03 -37.56 -2.85
CA VAL A 53 8.11 -36.34 -2.04
C VAL A 53 8.22 -36.75 -0.57
N ILE A 54 9.21 -36.21 0.14
CA ILE A 54 9.49 -36.55 1.53
C ILE A 54 9.54 -35.27 2.36
N SER A 55 8.86 -35.25 3.50
CA SER A 55 8.87 -34.12 4.45
C SER A 55 10.12 -34.14 5.36
N ARG A 56 10.43 -33.00 6.01
CA ARG A 56 11.48 -32.91 7.05
C ARG A 56 11.35 -33.89 8.21
N LEU A 57 10.14 -34.37 8.48
CA LEU A 57 9.90 -35.39 9.51
C LEU A 57 10.28 -36.81 9.05
N GLY A 58 10.71 -36.96 7.79
CA GLY A 58 11.06 -38.24 7.20
C GLY A 58 9.86 -39.02 6.67
N ILE A 59 8.69 -38.40 6.58
CA ILE A 59 7.46 -39.04 6.12
C ILE A 59 7.34 -38.87 4.61
N VAL A 60 7.11 -39.97 3.89
CA VAL A 60 6.77 -39.96 2.47
C VAL A 60 5.39 -39.32 2.29
N HIS A 61 5.35 -38.16 1.64
CA HIS A 61 4.15 -37.36 1.50
C HIS A 61 3.33 -37.74 0.27
N SER A 62 4.00 -37.98 -0.86
CA SER A 62 3.36 -38.39 -2.11
C SER A 62 4.33 -39.20 -2.97
N ILE A 63 3.77 -40.10 -3.78
CA ILE A 63 4.49 -40.88 -4.81
C ILE A 63 3.73 -40.73 -6.12
N SER A 64 4.43 -40.36 -7.19
CA SER A 64 3.87 -40.21 -8.53
C SER A 64 4.63 -41.01 -9.58
N ILE A 65 3.91 -41.45 -10.63
CA ILE A 65 4.46 -42.14 -11.80
C ILE A 65 4.35 -41.21 -13.01
N GLY A 66 5.47 -41.00 -13.71
CA GLY A 66 5.62 -40.11 -14.87
C GLY A 66 6.43 -38.85 -14.56
N THR A 67 6.60 -38.00 -15.58
CA THR A 67 7.50 -36.83 -15.59
C THR A 67 6.98 -35.60 -14.85
N ASN A 68 5.76 -35.66 -14.27
CA ASN A 68 5.15 -34.53 -13.59
C ASN A 68 5.56 -34.48 -12.11
N VAL A 69 6.51 -33.60 -11.79
CA VAL A 69 6.96 -33.26 -10.42
C VAL A 69 5.88 -32.53 -9.60
N ASN A 70 4.76 -32.13 -10.22
CA ASN A 70 3.64 -31.41 -9.59
C ASN A 70 2.74 -32.31 -8.70
N ALA A 71 3.32 -33.23 -7.94
CA ALA A 71 2.58 -34.07 -7.00
C ALA A 71 2.13 -33.24 -5.78
N GLU A 72 1.03 -32.50 -5.91
CA GLU A 72 0.24 -31.82 -4.86
C GLU A 72 1.01 -31.28 -3.64
N ILE A 73 2.17 -30.64 -3.83
CA ILE A 73 2.86 -29.96 -2.73
C ILE A 73 2.08 -28.67 -2.43
N LYS A 74 1.25 -28.69 -1.38
CA LYS A 74 0.59 -27.48 -0.87
C LYS A 74 1.60 -26.68 -0.04
N ILE A 75 2.09 -25.59 -0.61
CA ILE A 75 2.94 -24.64 0.11
C ILE A 75 2.05 -23.57 0.71
N ASP A 76 2.15 -23.35 2.03
CA ASP A 76 1.60 -22.16 2.65
C ASP A 76 2.41 -20.95 2.18
N SER A 77 1.84 -20.18 1.24
CA SER A 77 2.44 -19.00 0.61
C SER A 77 2.75 -17.84 1.57
N ASN A 78 2.43 -17.99 2.86
CA ASN A 78 2.67 -16.99 3.90
C ASN A 78 4.03 -17.12 4.60
N GLU A 79 4.77 -18.23 4.44
CA GLU A 79 6.09 -18.41 5.06
C GLU A 79 7.24 -18.18 4.06
N LYS A 80 7.37 -16.95 3.53
CA LYS A 80 8.49 -16.55 2.65
C LYS A 80 9.89 -16.69 3.28
N LYS A 81 9.99 -17.03 4.58
CA LYS A 81 11.21 -17.03 5.40
C LYS A 81 11.91 -18.40 5.53
N LYS A 82 11.38 -19.44 4.90
CA LYS A 82 11.91 -20.81 4.97
C LYS A 82 11.76 -21.53 3.63
N LEU A 83 12.52 -22.61 3.46
CA LEU A 83 12.28 -23.58 2.40
C LEU A 83 10.97 -24.35 2.70
N SER A 84 10.38 -24.97 1.69
CA SER A 84 9.06 -25.62 1.75
C SER A 84 8.96 -26.77 2.75
N GLY A 85 10.10 -27.32 3.20
CA GLY A 85 10.12 -28.46 4.11
C GLY A 85 9.93 -29.81 3.40
N TYR A 86 9.99 -29.81 2.07
CA TYR A 86 9.89 -31.00 1.25
C TYR A 86 11.12 -31.18 0.38
N ARG A 87 11.59 -32.43 0.29
CA ARG A 87 12.59 -32.87 -0.68
C ARG A 87 11.98 -33.85 -1.65
N VAL A 88 12.44 -33.79 -2.89
CA VAL A 88 11.91 -34.60 -4.00
C VAL A 88 13.01 -35.49 -4.54
N VAL A 89 12.71 -36.78 -4.70
CA VAL A 89 13.62 -37.75 -5.32
C VAL A 89 12.90 -38.43 -6.47
N HIS A 90 13.46 -38.40 -7.67
CA HIS A 90 12.87 -39.04 -8.83
C HIS A 90 13.89 -39.89 -9.61
N THR A 91 13.38 -40.89 -10.33
CA THR A 91 14.20 -41.76 -11.17
C THR A 91 14.30 -41.23 -12.60
N HIS A 92 15.47 -41.40 -13.20
CA HIS A 92 15.80 -41.05 -14.57
C HIS A 92 16.21 -42.34 -15.31
N LEU A 93 15.50 -42.67 -16.38
CA LEU A 93 15.74 -43.91 -17.13
C LEU A 93 16.77 -43.68 -18.24
N ASN A 94 17.91 -44.40 -18.18
CA ASN A 94 18.95 -44.40 -19.22
C ASN A 94 19.46 -43.01 -19.65
N SER A 95 19.41 -42.00 -18.77
CA SER A 95 19.83 -40.64 -19.06
C SER A 95 21.03 -40.22 -18.21
N PHE A 96 21.50 -38.98 -18.36
CA PHE A 96 22.52 -38.43 -17.47
C PHE A 96 21.90 -38.04 -16.12
N PRO A 97 22.66 -38.09 -15.01
CA PRO A 97 22.15 -37.75 -13.69
C PRO A 97 21.81 -36.27 -13.53
N ASN A 98 22.16 -35.41 -14.48
CA ASN A 98 21.94 -33.98 -14.38
C ASN A 98 20.46 -33.63 -14.23
N LEU A 99 20.19 -32.67 -13.36
CA LEU A 99 18.87 -32.09 -13.21
C LEU A 99 18.45 -31.41 -14.51
N SER A 100 17.22 -31.68 -14.95
CA SER A 100 16.64 -31.03 -16.11
C SER A 100 16.24 -29.58 -15.79
N ASN A 101 16.00 -28.77 -16.81
CA ASN A 101 15.47 -27.41 -16.62
C ASN A 101 14.12 -27.41 -15.87
N VAL A 102 13.33 -28.48 -15.98
CA VAL A 102 12.06 -28.64 -15.28
C VAL A 102 12.29 -28.89 -13.79
N ASP A 103 13.31 -29.67 -13.44
CA ASP A 103 13.70 -29.93 -12.05
C ASP A 103 14.21 -28.66 -11.37
N ILE A 104 15.04 -27.89 -12.07
CA ILE A 104 15.56 -26.61 -11.57
C ILE A 104 14.42 -25.60 -11.38
N ALA A 105 13.47 -25.53 -12.32
CA ALA A 105 12.28 -24.69 -12.18
C ALA A 105 11.43 -25.11 -10.98
N SER A 106 11.26 -26.43 -10.76
CA SER A 106 10.51 -26.97 -9.62
C SER A 106 11.20 -26.67 -8.29
N LEU A 107 12.51 -26.86 -8.20
CA LEU A 107 13.34 -26.51 -7.04
C LEU A 107 13.17 -25.04 -6.63
N LYS A 108 13.17 -24.13 -7.61
CA LYS A 108 13.01 -22.68 -7.41
C LYS A 108 11.57 -22.29 -7.04
N ASN A 109 10.60 -22.67 -7.86
CA ASN A 109 9.20 -22.25 -7.70
C ASN A 109 8.57 -22.80 -6.42
N LEU A 110 8.91 -24.05 -6.07
CA LEU A 110 8.39 -24.72 -4.88
C LEU A 110 9.31 -24.52 -3.66
N LYS A 111 10.44 -23.82 -3.80
CA LYS A 111 11.47 -23.66 -2.75
C LYS A 111 11.77 -24.98 -2.04
N LEU A 112 12.06 -26.03 -2.80
CA LEU A 112 12.30 -27.36 -2.23
C LEU A 112 13.55 -27.34 -1.33
N ASP A 113 13.52 -28.15 -0.27
CA ASP A 113 14.71 -28.39 0.56
C ASP A 113 15.84 -29.02 -0.29
N ALA A 114 15.47 -29.92 -1.21
CA ALA A 114 16.33 -30.43 -2.27
C ALA A 114 15.51 -31.11 -3.36
N ILE A 115 16.09 -31.23 -4.55
CA ILE A 115 15.62 -32.15 -5.61
C ILE A 115 16.75 -33.11 -5.98
N SER A 116 16.44 -34.38 -6.18
CA SER A 116 17.44 -35.39 -6.53
C SER A 116 16.97 -36.23 -7.71
N ALA A 117 17.82 -36.34 -8.74
CA ALA A 117 17.61 -37.26 -9.84
C ALA A 117 18.53 -38.48 -9.68
N VAL A 118 17.97 -39.67 -9.89
CA VAL A 118 18.70 -40.93 -9.76
C VAL A 118 18.66 -41.69 -11.06
N ASN A 119 19.84 -41.92 -11.65
CA ASN A 119 19.97 -42.65 -12.90
C ASN A 119 19.85 -44.16 -12.66
N VAL A 120 18.84 -44.76 -13.30
CA VAL A 120 18.48 -46.15 -13.16
C VAL A 120 18.67 -46.87 -14.50
N THR A 121 19.45 -47.96 -14.51
CA THR A 121 19.73 -48.76 -15.71
C THR A 121 19.65 -50.27 -15.45
N ASN A 122 19.52 -51.05 -16.53
CA ASN A 122 19.49 -52.52 -16.45
C ASN A 122 20.86 -53.13 -16.08
N GLU A 123 21.97 -52.46 -16.38
CA GLU A 123 23.33 -52.94 -16.08
C GLU A 123 23.68 -52.76 -14.59
N LYS A 124 23.27 -51.62 -14.03
CA LYS A 124 23.47 -51.27 -12.63
C LYS A 124 22.26 -50.45 -12.17
N LEU A 125 21.48 -51.03 -11.25
CA LEU A 125 20.22 -50.46 -10.79
C LEU A 125 20.35 -48.99 -10.37
N LEU A 126 21.43 -48.62 -9.68
CA LEU A 126 21.74 -47.25 -9.30
C LEU A 126 23.11 -46.85 -9.86
N LYS A 127 23.11 -46.08 -10.96
CA LYS A 127 24.36 -45.76 -11.68
C LYS A 127 25.02 -44.47 -11.21
N SER A 128 24.23 -43.42 -11.06
CA SER A 128 24.69 -42.08 -10.68
C SER A 128 23.54 -41.25 -10.11
N PHE A 129 23.86 -40.25 -9.31
CA PHE A 129 22.90 -39.45 -8.56
C PHE A 129 23.23 -37.99 -8.69
N SER A 130 22.23 -37.11 -8.70
CA SER A 130 22.40 -35.68 -8.49
C SER A 130 21.57 -35.23 -7.30
N ILE A 131 22.03 -34.19 -6.62
CA ILE A 131 21.25 -33.44 -5.65
C ILE A 131 21.39 -31.95 -5.95
N GLY A 132 20.27 -31.28 -6.13
CA GLY A 132 20.15 -29.85 -6.34
C GLY A 132 19.64 -29.12 -5.10
N PHE A 133 20.27 -27.99 -4.81
CA PHE A 133 19.92 -27.09 -3.72
C PHE A 133 19.77 -25.67 -4.22
N LEU A 134 18.97 -24.86 -3.51
CA LEU A 134 18.98 -23.42 -3.74
C LEU A 134 20.27 -22.83 -3.15
N ASN A 135 20.88 -21.92 -3.89
CA ASN A 135 22.04 -21.17 -3.43
C ASN A 135 21.80 -19.70 -3.74
N PHE A 136 21.79 -18.86 -2.71
CA PHE A 136 21.47 -17.44 -2.82
C PHE A 136 22.72 -16.57 -3.05
N ASP A 137 23.93 -17.13 -2.94
CA ASP A 137 25.19 -16.38 -3.08
C ASP A 137 25.70 -16.26 -4.54
N ASN A 138 25.11 -16.98 -5.50
CA ASN A 138 25.62 -17.11 -6.88
C ASN A 138 24.60 -16.66 -7.95
N GLN A 139 25.08 -16.11 -9.07
CA GLN A 139 24.25 -15.65 -10.23
C GLN A 139 23.26 -16.68 -10.79
N ASN A 140 23.47 -17.99 -10.57
CA ASN A 140 22.60 -19.06 -11.07
C ASN A 140 21.48 -19.49 -10.09
N ASN A 141 21.47 -18.98 -8.86
CA ASN A 141 20.46 -19.24 -7.81
C ASN A 141 20.28 -20.72 -7.38
N PHE A 142 21.16 -21.64 -7.78
CA PHE A 142 21.14 -23.06 -7.35
C PHE A 142 22.54 -23.69 -7.42
N THR A 143 22.73 -24.80 -6.71
CA THR A 143 23.91 -25.67 -6.78
C THR A 143 23.49 -27.10 -7.05
N GLU A 144 24.27 -27.81 -7.87
CA GLU A 144 24.06 -29.23 -8.17
C GLU A 144 25.32 -30.02 -7.78
N ILE A 145 25.14 -31.13 -7.07
CA ILE A 145 26.21 -32.05 -6.66
C ILE A 145 25.93 -33.41 -7.30
N ILE A 146 26.91 -33.95 -8.03
CA ILE A 146 26.80 -35.24 -8.72
C ILE A 146 27.62 -36.30 -7.97
N PHE A 147 26.99 -37.43 -7.68
CA PHE A 147 27.59 -38.59 -7.03
C PHE A 147 27.67 -39.76 -8.01
N LYS A 148 28.84 -40.41 -8.06
CA LYS A 148 29.05 -41.68 -8.79
C LYS A 148 29.04 -42.91 -7.86
N GLU A 149 29.20 -42.69 -6.57
CA GLU A 149 29.24 -43.73 -5.53
C GLU A 149 28.00 -43.67 -4.66
N GLU A 150 27.32 -44.81 -4.48
CA GLU A 150 26.05 -44.90 -3.75
C GLU A 150 26.23 -44.55 -2.26
N GLN A 151 27.32 -45.00 -1.64
CA GLN A 151 27.60 -44.76 -0.23
C GLN A 151 27.76 -43.26 0.08
N LYS A 152 28.35 -42.48 -0.85
CA LYS A 152 28.48 -41.03 -0.68
C LYS A 152 27.13 -40.31 -0.80
N TYR A 153 26.25 -40.81 -1.67
CA TYR A 153 24.90 -40.28 -1.81
C TYR A 153 24.04 -40.53 -0.56
N PHE A 154 24.03 -41.77 -0.05
CA PHE A 154 23.25 -42.11 1.15
C PHE A 154 23.76 -41.45 2.43
N ASN A 155 25.08 -41.24 2.55
CA ASN A 155 25.69 -40.58 3.70
C ASN A 155 25.74 -39.04 3.58
N PHE A 156 25.16 -38.46 2.52
CA PHE A 156 25.14 -37.02 2.36
C PHE A 156 24.24 -36.38 3.40
N ASP A 157 24.82 -35.54 4.26
CA ASP A 157 24.09 -34.83 5.31
C ASP A 157 23.33 -33.64 4.72
N ILE A 158 22.08 -33.89 4.35
CA ILE A 158 21.22 -32.85 3.78
C ILE A 158 20.83 -31.80 4.83
N PHE A 159 20.82 -32.17 6.10
CA PHE A 159 20.31 -31.32 7.17
C PHE A 159 21.23 -30.10 7.41
N SER A 160 22.54 -30.30 7.41
CA SER A 160 23.51 -29.20 7.52
C SER A 160 23.41 -28.22 6.36
N VAL A 161 23.26 -28.71 5.13
CA VAL A 161 23.08 -27.88 3.93
C VAL A 161 21.79 -27.05 4.01
N ILE A 162 20.67 -27.66 4.41
CA ILE A 162 19.39 -26.95 4.61
C ILE A 162 19.55 -25.84 5.67
N GLN A 163 20.23 -26.12 6.78
CA GLN A 163 20.46 -25.13 7.83
C GLN A 163 21.30 -23.95 7.36
N GLU A 164 22.32 -24.19 6.54
CA GLU A 164 23.17 -23.15 5.95
C GLU A 164 22.37 -22.27 4.98
N ILE A 165 21.59 -22.89 4.09
CA ILE A 165 20.72 -22.17 3.15
C ILE A 165 19.69 -21.31 3.90
N GLU A 166 19.03 -21.85 4.94
CA GLU A 166 18.09 -21.07 5.75
C GLU A 166 18.75 -19.97 6.56
N LYS A 167 20.00 -20.14 6.96
CA LYS A 167 20.77 -19.09 7.65
C LYS A 167 21.09 -17.95 6.68
N ASN A 168 21.53 -18.26 5.46
CA ASN A 168 21.82 -17.25 4.43
C ASN A 168 20.53 -16.54 3.99
N LEU A 169 19.43 -17.28 3.81
CA LEU A 169 18.09 -16.72 3.57
C LEU A 169 17.69 -15.72 4.64
N LYS A 170 17.93 -16.02 5.92
CA LYS A 170 17.62 -15.08 7.00
C LYS A 170 18.48 -13.83 6.92
N VAL A 171 19.79 -13.96 6.70
CA VAL A 171 20.71 -12.82 6.60
C VAL A 171 20.33 -11.90 5.43
N GLU A 172 20.06 -12.44 4.24
CA GLU A 172 19.59 -11.64 3.10
C GLU A 172 18.26 -10.92 3.37
N ILE A 173 17.35 -11.52 4.13
CA ILE A 173 16.05 -10.91 4.49
C ILE A 173 16.20 -9.83 5.57
N TYR A 174 17.24 -9.90 6.41
CA TYR A 174 17.53 -8.84 7.40
C TYR A 174 18.23 -7.64 6.76
N ASP A 175 19.07 -7.86 5.76
CA ASP A 175 19.75 -6.77 5.05
C ASP A 175 18.86 -6.13 3.96
N ASN A 176 17.93 -6.87 3.38
CA ASN A 176 16.91 -6.33 2.49
C ASN A 176 15.59 -6.15 3.24
N GLU A 177 15.27 -4.92 3.66
CA GLU A 177 13.85 -4.55 3.79
C GLU A 177 13.13 -5.00 2.52
N ILE A 178 12.10 -5.83 2.68
CA ILE A 178 11.45 -6.60 1.61
C ILE A 178 11.00 -5.65 0.49
N ASN A 179 11.83 -5.48 -0.52
CA ASN A 179 11.47 -4.79 -1.74
C ASN A 179 11.12 -5.85 -2.78
N GLU A 180 9.81 -6.09 -2.97
CA GLU A 180 9.33 -6.97 -4.04
C GLU A 180 9.79 -6.40 -5.39
N ASN A 181 10.46 -7.23 -6.20
CA ASN A 181 10.90 -6.83 -7.54
C ASN A 181 9.69 -6.66 -8.44
N THR A 182 9.50 -5.46 -8.97
CA THR A 182 8.22 -5.06 -9.52
C THR A 182 8.35 -4.40 -10.87
N VAL A 183 7.39 -4.72 -11.74
CA VAL A 183 7.26 -4.11 -13.06
C VAL A 183 5.98 -3.28 -13.09
N LEU A 184 6.12 -2.03 -13.54
CA LEU A 184 5.01 -1.11 -13.69
C LEU A 184 4.49 -1.11 -15.12
N ILE A 185 3.16 -1.15 -15.28
CA ILE A 185 2.50 -1.22 -16.58
C ILE A 185 1.48 -0.08 -16.69
N GLY A 186 1.83 0.93 -17.48
CA GLY A 186 1.00 2.10 -17.77
C GLY A 186 0.26 1.97 -19.09
N CYS A 187 -1.02 2.36 -19.10
CA CYS A 187 -1.88 2.22 -20.28
C CYS A 187 -2.51 3.52 -20.78
N ASP A 188 -2.58 4.54 -19.93
CA ASP A 188 -3.30 5.79 -20.23
C ASP A 188 -2.37 6.89 -20.74
N SER A 189 -1.56 7.46 -19.83
CA SER A 189 -0.57 8.49 -20.13
C SER A 189 0.78 8.17 -19.47
N LYS A 190 1.84 8.80 -19.97
CA LYS A 190 3.17 8.70 -19.35
C LYS A 190 3.21 9.33 -17.96
N GLU A 191 2.47 10.40 -17.76
CA GLU A 191 2.34 11.09 -16.47
C GLU A 191 1.63 10.22 -15.44
N SER A 192 0.60 9.46 -15.83
CA SER A 192 -0.07 8.50 -14.94
C SER A 192 0.87 7.35 -14.54
N LEU A 193 1.75 6.92 -15.45
CA LEU A 193 2.80 5.93 -15.16
C LEU A 193 3.89 6.49 -14.22
N GLU A 194 4.22 7.77 -14.35
CA GLU A 194 5.13 8.46 -13.43
C GLU A 194 4.49 8.59 -12.03
N GLU A 195 3.21 8.93 -11.94
CA GLU A 195 2.46 8.91 -10.67
C GLU A 195 2.38 7.50 -10.08
N LEU A 196 2.16 6.46 -10.90
CA LEU A 196 2.19 5.06 -10.45
C LEU A 196 3.56 4.69 -9.88
N LYS A 197 4.64 5.19 -10.48
CA LYS A 197 6.00 5.00 -9.96
C LYS A 197 6.15 5.63 -8.58
N GLU A 198 5.64 6.83 -8.37
CA GLU A 198 5.64 7.47 -7.06
C GLU A 198 4.78 6.70 -6.03
N LEU A 199 3.64 6.13 -6.46
CA LEU A 199 2.80 5.28 -5.60
C LEU A 199 3.55 4.01 -5.19
N ALA A 200 4.22 3.35 -6.14
CA ALA A 200 5.01 2.16 -5.87
C ALA A 200 6.20 2.46 -4.94
N PHE A 201 6.85 3.60 -5.13
CA PHE A 201 7.91 4.08 -4.23
C PHE A 201 7.40 4.30 -2.81
N ALA A 202 6.19 4.86 -2.64
CA ALA A 202 5.56 5.03 -1.33
C ALA A 202 5.27 3.71 -0.59
N CYS A 203 5.25 2.58 -1.32
CA CYS A 203 5.13 1.22 -0.80
C CYS A 203 6.48 0.49 -0.64
N ASN A 204 7.64 1.17 -0.70
CA ASN A 204 8.96 0.54 -0.62
C ASN A 204 9.06 -0.69 -1.53
N VAL A 205 8.75 -0.51 -2.81
CA VAL A 205 8.79 -1.58 -3.81
C VAL A 205 9.96 -1.33 -4.75
N ASN A 206 10.73 -2.36 -5.11
CA ASN A 206 11.84 -2.21 -6.06
C ASN A 206 11.31 -2.22 -7.49
N ILE A 207 11.41 -1.09 -8.19
CA ILE A 207 10.92 -0.97 -9.57
C ILE A 207 12.02 -1.42 -10.53
N CYS A 208 11.85 -2.60 -11.11
CA CYS A 208 12.83 -3.22 -12.01
C CYS A 208 12.71 -2.75 -13.47
N ASP A 209 11.49 -2.40 -13.89
CA ASP A 209 11.19 -1.88 -15.22
C ASP A 209 9.82 -1.19 -15.27
N MET A 210 9.62 -0.37 -16.30
CA MET A 210 8.33 0.24 -16.61
C MET A 210 7.98 0.07 -18.08
N PHE A 211 6.76 -0.37 -18.36
CA PHE A 211 6.24 -0.52 -19.71
C PHE A 211 5.04 0.39 -19.91
N PHE A 212 5.00 1.05 -21.07
CA PHE A 212 3.86 1.85 -21.49
C PHE A 212 3.25 1.28 -22.75
N GLN A 213 1.93 1.10 -22.75
CA GLN A 213 1.19 0.73 -23.94
C GLN A 213 -0.16 1.43 -24.01
N LYS A 214 -0.24 2.46 -24.87
CA LYS A 214 -1.51 3.07 -25.21
C LYS A 214 -2.27 2.20 -26.21
N ARG A 215 -3.53 1.90 -25.92
CA ARG A 215 -4.45 1.17 -26.81
C ARG A 215 -5.80 1.88 -26.88
N GLU A 216 -6.38 1.95 -28.08
CA GLU A 216 -7.72 2.51 -28.26
C GLU A 216 -8.83 1.60 -27.69
N LYS A 217 -8.61 0.28 -27.73
CA LYS A 217 -9.51 -0.72 -27.15
C LYS A 217 -8.73 -1.69 -26.27
N ILE A 218 -9.19 -1.82 -25.03
CA ILE A 218 -8.63 -2.71 -24.02
C ILE A 218 -8.93 -4.17 -24.39
N ASP A 219 -7.96 -5.05 -24.16
CA ASP A 219 -8.16 -6.49 -24.27
C ASP A 219 -9.00 -7.01 -23.08
N LYS A 220 -10.13 -7.65 -23.37
CA LYS A 220 -11.05 -8.16 -22.34
C LYS A 220 -10.39 -9.18 -21.39
N SER A 221 -9.38 -9.90 -21.86
CA SER A 221 -8.72 -10.97 -21.10
C SER A 221 -7.46 -10.50 -20.39
N TYR A 222 -6.63 -9.67 -21.03
CA TYR A 222 -5.29 -9.31 -20.52
C TYR A 222 -5.03 -7.81 -20.37
N TYR A 223 -6.01 -6.95 -20.66
CA TYR A 223 -5.87 -5.49 -20.69
C TYR A 223 -4.91 -4.97 -21.79
N ILE A 224 -3.60 -5.22 -21.65
CA ILE A 224 -2.52 -4.89 -22.61
C ILE A 224 -2.42 -5.88 -23.79
N GLY A 225 -3.10 -7.02 -23.68
CA GLY A 225 -3.11 -8.08 -24.69
C GLY A 225 -1.94 -9.05 -24.56
N LYS A 226 -2.15 -10.27 -25.08
CA LYS A 226 -1.24 -11.40 -24.89
C LYS A 226 0.17 -11.17 -25.43
N GLY A 227 0.30 -10.53 -26.60
CA GLY A 227 1.61 -10.30 -27.23
C GLY A 227 2.51 -9.37 -26.42
N LYS A 228 1.96 -8.26 -25.90
CA LYS A 228 2.73 -7.34 -25.05
C LYS A 228 3.10 -8.00 -23.72
N LEU A 229 2.19 -8.78 -23.16
CA LEU A 229 2.47 -9.54 -21.94
C LEU A 229 3.63 -10.52 -22.13
N GLN A 230 3.71 -11.22 -23.27
CA GLN A 230 4.85 -12.08 -23.60
C GLN A 230 6.16 -11.29 -23.73
N GLU A 231 6.14 -10.14 -24.39
CA GLU A 231 7.30 -9.25 -24.51
C GLU A 231 7.81 -8.81 -23.14
N ILE A 232 6.90 -8.40 -22.24
CA ILE A 232 7.23 -8.01 -20.86
C ILE A 232 7.89 -9.19 -20.13
N LEU A 233 7.25 -10.37 -20.12
CA LEU A 233 7.78 -11.53 -19.42
C LEU A 233 9.15 -11.98 -19.94
N GLN A 234 9.39 -11.88 -21.26
CA GLN A 234 10.69 -12.15 -21.85
C GLN A 234 11.74 -11.13 -21.40
N SER A 235 11.41 -9.84 -21.43
CA SER A 235 12.34 -8.77 -21.03
C SER A 235 12.70 -8.80 -19.54
N THR A 236 11.81 -9.34 -18.70
CA THR A 236 11.99 -9.35 -17.24
C THR A 236 12.34 -10.73 -16.68
N TYR A 237 12.57 -11.72 -17.55
CA TYR A 237 12.88 -13.11 -17.15
C TYR A 237 14.09 -13.21 -16.20
N HIS A 238 15.13 -12.39 -16.44
CA HIS A 238 16.35 -12.38 -15.61
C HIS A 238 16.25 -11.50 -14.35
N LYS A 239 15.16 -10.76 -14.18
CA LYS A 239 15.01 -9.74 -13.11
C LYS A 239 14.28 -10.25 -11.87
N ASN A 240 13.92 -11.54 -11.82
CA ASN A 240 13.19 -12.17 -10.70
C ASN A 240 12.00 -11.32 -10.23
N VAL A 241 11.07 -11.03 -11.14
CA VAL A 241 9.91 -10.18 -10.84
C VAL A 241 8.90 -10.92 -9.98
N ASP A 242 8.57 -10.33 -8.83
CA ASP A 242 7.59 -10.84 -7.86
C ASP A 242 6.18 -10.32 -8.14
N VAL A 243 6.05 -9.08 -8.65
CA VAL A 243 4.78 -8.38 -8.81
C VAL A 243 4.69 -7.61 -10.12
N LEU A 244 3.54 -7.71 -10.78
CA LEU A 244 3.14 -6.82 -11.88
C LEU A 244 2.12 -5.81 -11.35
N ILE A 245 2.42 -4.52 -11.42
CA ILE A 245 1.50 -3.45 -11.04
C ILE A 245 0.94 -2.79 -12.29
N PHE A 246 -0.38 -2.79 -12.42
CA PHE A 246 -1.11 -2.10 -13.48
C PHE A 246 -1.67 -0.77 -12.98
N ASP A 247 -1.52 0.27 -13.80
CA ASP A 247 -2.04 1.62 -13.53
C ASP A 247 -3.59 1.71 -13.54
N GLU A 248 -4.25 0.69 -14.07
CA GLU A 248 -5.70 0.69 -14.28
C GLU A 248 -6.39 -0.36 -13.43
N ASP A 249 -7.65 -0.12 -13.10
CA ASP A 249 -8.45 -1.07 -12.34
C ASP A 249 -8.78 -2.30 -13.20
N LEU A 250 -8.27 -3.45 -12.75
CA LEU A 250 -8.42 -4.72 -13.46
C LEU A 250 -9.65 -5.48 -12.96
N SER A 251 -10.43 -6.07 -13.87
CA SER A 251 -11.50 -6.99 -13.49
C SER A 251 -10.93 -8.28 -12.85
N PRO A 252 -11.71 -9.02 -12.02
CA PRO A 252 -11.26 -10.28 -11.42
C PRO A 252 -10.80 -11.32 -12.44
N SER A 253 -11.47 -11.37 -13.60
CA SER A 253 -11.07 -12.24 -14.71
C SER A 253 -9.75 -11.84 -15.34
N GLN A 254 -9.48 -10.54 -15.47
CA GLN A 254 -8.22 -10.05 -16.04
C GLN A 254 -7.05 -10.35 -15.10
N ILE A 255 -7.18 -10.08 -13.80
CA ILE A 255 -6.15 -10.43 -12.80
C ILE A 255 -5.83 -11.92 -12.89
N ARG A 256 -6.85 -12.77 -12.84
CA ARG A 256 -6.65 -14.22 -12.90
C ARG A 256 -5.96 -14.67 -14.20
N ASN A 257 -6.41 -14.18 -15.35
CA ASN A 257 -5.79 -14.55 -16.63
C ASN A 257 -4.34 -14.07 -16.70
N LEU A 258 -4.06 -12.87 -16.18
CA LEU A 258 -2.70 -12.33 -16.12
C LEU A 258 -1.81 -13.18 -15.22
N GLU A 259 -2.27 -13.53 -14.02
CA GLU A 259 -1.54 -14.39 -13.06
C GLU A 259 -1.34 -15.82 -13.59
N GLU A 260 -2.37 -16.44 -14.18
CA GLU A 260 -2.27 -17.78 -14.78
C GLU A 260 -1.30 -17.80 -15.96
N PHE A 261 -1.21 -16.71 -16.72
CA PHE A 261 -0.30 -16.61 -17.86
C PHE A 261 1.13 -16.24 -17.47
N SER A 262 1.31 -15.34 -16.50
CA SER A 262 2.63 -14.86 -16.08
C SER A 262 3.28 -15.73 -15.02
N GLY A 263 2.49 -16.41 -14.17
CA GLY A 263 2.96 -17.02 -12.93
C GLY A 263 3.38 -16.03 -11.85
N ILE A 264 3.11 -14.73 -12.04
CA ILE A 264 3.53 -13.61 -11.19
C ILE A 264 2.28 -12.97 -10.58
N LYS A 265 2.36 -12.51 -9.33
CA LYS A 265 1.26 -11.80 -8.63
C LYS A 265 0.91 -10.51 -9.37
N VAL A 266 -0.39 -10.24 -9.54
CA VAL A 266 -0.85 -9.04 -10.24
C VAL A 266 -1.61 -8.12 -9.28
N ILE A 267 -1.24 -6.85 -9.26
CA ILE A 267 -1.84 -5.80 -8.44
C ILE A 267 -2.32 -4.69 -9.38
N ASP A 268 -3.51 -4.13 -9.12
CA ASP A 268 -4.01 -2.93 -9.80
C ASP A 268 -3.82 -1.66 -8.95
N ARG A 269 -4.08 -0.51 -9.56
CA ARG A 269 -3.92 0.79 -8.92
C ARG A 269 -4.72 0.91 -7.63
N THR A 270 -5.98 0.49 -7.61
CA THR A 270 -6.80 0.50 -6.39
C THR A 270 -6.14 -0.27 -5.25
N ASN A 271 -5.66 -1.49 -5.51
CA ASN A 271 -5.05 -2.31 -4.47
C ASN A 271 -3.71 -1.72 -3.98
N LEU A 272 -2.90 -1.16 -4.89
CA LEU A 272 -1.68 -0.43 -4.51
C LEU A 272 -1.99 0.74 -3.56
N ILE A 273 -2.99 1.56 -3.87
CA ILE A 273 -3.41 2.67 -3.01
C ILE A 273 -3.85 2.17 -1.62
N LEU A 274 -4.63 1.08 -1.58
CA LEU A 274 -5.08 0.47 -0.33
C LEU A 274 -3.91 -0.08 0.50
N GLU A 275 -2.85 -0.60 -0.13
CA GLU A 275 -1.63 -1.02 0.55
C GLU A 275 -0.85 0.17 1.12
N ILE A 276 -0.71 1.27 0.37
CA ILE A 276 -0.09 2.51 0.88
C ILE A 276 -0.85 2.97 2.13
N PHE A 277 -2.18 3.03 2.06
CA PHE A 277 -3.00 3.44 3.18
C PHE A 277 -2.91 2.51 4.38
N ALA A 278 -2.82 1.20 4.17
CA ALA A 278 -2.64 0.25 5.26
C ALA A 278 -1.32 0.47 6.00
N ARG A 279 -0.26 0.84 5.28
CA ARG A 279 1.05 1.16 5.88
C ARG A 279 1.03 2.52 6.60
N ARG A 280 0.24 3.48 6.12
CA ARG A 280 0.16 4.84 6.68
C ARG A 280 -0.86 4.98 7.83
N ALA A 281 -1.83 4.07 7.94
CA ALA A 281 -2.86 4.12 8.97
C ALA A 281 -2.30 3.86 10.37
N LYS A 282 -2.13 4.92 11.17
CA LYS A 282 -1.68 4.82 12.56
C LYS A 282 -2.86 4.80 13.52
N SER A 283 -3.83 5.70 13.34
CA SER A 283 -5.00 5.77 14.22
C SER A 283 -5.95 4.58 14.08
N LYS A 284 -6.70 4.29 15.15
CA LYS A 284 -7.71 3.22 15.15
C LYS A 284 -8.80 3.46 14.10
N VAL A 285 -9.18 4.72 13.89
CA VAL A 285 -10.18 5.13 12.89
C VAL A 285 -9.68 4.82 11.48
N SER A 286 -8.48 5.28 11.15
CA SER A 286 -7.90 5.06 9.82
C SER A 286 -7.65 3.58 9.55
N LYS A 287 -7.20 2.82 10.56
CA LYS A 287 -7.07 1.36 10.44
C LYS A 287 -8.40 0.69 10.10
N TYR A 288 -9.49 1.08 10.76
CA TYR A 288 -10.83 0.54 10.47
C TYR A 288 -11.35 0.95 9.10
N GLN A 289 -11.12 2.19 8.66
CA GLN A 289 -11.53 2.65 7.32
C GLN A 289 -10.77 1.92 6.21
N VAL A 290 -9.44 1.78 6.37
CA VAL A 290 -8.61 1.07 5.40
C VAL A 290 -8.98 -0.40 5.34
N GLU A 291 -9.15 -1.05 6.50
CA GLU A 291 -9.58 -2.45 6.55
C GLU A 291 -10.96 -2.63 5.90
N LEU A 292 -11.90 -1.72 6.16
CA LEU A 292 -13.23 -1.72 5.53
C LEU A 292 -13.13 -1.60 4.00
N ALA A 293 -12.29 -0.69 3.50
CA ALA A 293 -12.08 -0.50 2.07
C ALA A 293 -11.44 -1.74 1.42
N GLN A 294 -10.42 -2.32 2.05
CA GLN A 294 -9.79 -3.56 1.60
C GLN A 294 -10.78 -4.73 1.56
N LEU A 295 -11.64 -4.86 2.58
CA LEU A 295 -12.65 -5.92 2.62
C LEU A 295 -13.74 -5.72 1.57
N LYS A 296 -14.21 -4.49 1.34
CA LYS A 296 -15.16 -4.18 0.26
C LYS A 296 -14.58 -4.54 -1.11
N TYR A 297 -13.33 -4.13 -1.37
CA TYR A 297 -12.61 -4.43 -2.60
C TYR A 297 -12.41 -5.94 -2.80
N ARG A 298 -11.98 -6.67 -1.76
CA ARG A 298 -11.86 -8.14 -1.84
C ARG A 298 -13.21 -8.82 -2.04
N TYR A 299 -14.25 -8.34 -1.37
CA TYR A 299 -15.59 -8.91 -1.43
C TYR A 299 -16.20 -8.84 -2.84
N SER A 300 -16.07 -7.70 -3.52
CA SER A 300 -16.58 -7.53 -4.89
C SER A 300 -15.89 -8.50 -5.86
N ARG A 301 -14.60 -8.79 -5.64
CA ARG A 301 -13.80 -9.69 -6.49
C ARG A 301 -14.05 -11.17 -6.20
N LEU A 302 -14.36 -11.53 -4.96
CA LEU A 302 -14.76 -12.90 -4.60
C LEU A 302 -16.10 -13.32 -5.23
N LYS A 303 -16.99 -12.38 -5.58
CA LYS A 303 -18.26 -12.70 -6.25
C LYS A 303 -18.07 -13.40 -7.60
N GLY A 304 -17.04 -13.04 -8.36
CA GLY A 304 -16.76 -13.61 -9.69
C GLY A 304 -16.25 -15.05 -9.67
N LEU A 305 -15.55 -15.48 -8.61
CA LEU A 305 -14.97 -16.82 -8.50
C LEU A 305 -16.01 -17.95 -8.37
N GLY A 306 -17.20 -17.66 -7.83
CA GLY A 306 -18.25 -18.66 -7.62
C GLY A 306 -18.82 -19.26 -8.91
N PHE A 307 -18.89 -18.48 -9.99
CA PHE A 307 -19.43 -18.96 -11.28
C PHE A 307 -18.48 -19.93 -12.00
N VAL A 308 -17.17 -19.84 -11.76
CA VAL A 308 -16.17 -20.69 -12.43
C VAL A 308 -16.02 -22.05 -11.76
N LEU A 309 -16.14 -22.11 -10.43
CA LEU A 309 -16.13 -23.38 -9.67
C LEU A 309 -17.38 -24.24 -9.93
N ASN A 310 -18.48 -23.63 -10.37
CA ASN A 310 -19.66 -24.35 -10.84
C ASN A 310 -19.43 -25.09 -12.17
N ARG A 311 -18.38 -24.75 -12.95
CA ARG A 311 -18.07 -25.43 -14.22
C ARG A 311 -17.14 -26.64 -14.06
N THR A 312 -16.33 -26.70 -13.01
CA THR A 312 -15.46 -27.87 -12.75
C THR A 312 -16.16 -28.95 -11.92
N GLY A 313 -17.21 -28.61 -11.18
CA GLY A 313 -18.11 -29.57 -10.52
C GLY A 313 -19.24 -30.03 -11.45
N GLY A 314 -18.93 -30.84 -12.47
CA GLY A 314 -19.94 -31.46 -13.32
C GLY A 314 -20.80 -32.46 -12.53
N GLY A 315 -21.94 -32.01 -11.99
CA GLY A 315 -22.89 -32.90 -11.32
C GLY A 315 -24.12 -32.17 -10.79
N ILE A 316 -25.30 -32.60 -11.22
CA ILE A 316 -26.60 -32.14 -10.71
C ILE A 316 -26.69 -32.49 -9.21
N GLY A 317 -26.77 -31.46 -8.35
CA GLY A 317 -27.32 -31.59 -7.00
C GLY A 317 -26.35 -31.62 -5.81
N THR A 318 -25.03 -31.66 -6.00
CA THR A 318 -24.08 -31.61 -4.87
C THR A 318 -23.21 -30.35 -4.93
N ARG A 319 -23.57 -29.34 -4.13
CA ARG A 319 -22.71 -28.18 -3.83
C ARG A 319 -21.33 -28.66 -3.39
N GLY A 320 -20.30 -28.37 -4.18
CA GLY A 320 -18.94 -28.85 -3.94
C GLY A 320 -18.29 -28.23 -2.69
N PRO A 321 -17.25 -28.87 -2.12
CA PRO A 321 -16.53 -28.35 -0.94
C PRO A 321 -15.91 -26.96 -1.18
N GLY A 322 -15.52 -26.62 -2.41
CA GLY A 322 -14.99 -25.30 -2.77
C GLY A 322 -16.05 -24.19 -2.79
N GLU A 323 -17.28 -24.50 -3.21
CA GLU A 323 -18.40 -23.54 -3.22
C GLU A 323 -18.82 -23.19 -1.78
N LYS A 324 -18.86 -24.20 -0.91
CA LYS A 324 -19.08 -23.99 0.54
C LYS A 324 -17.99 -23.13 1.17
N LYS A 325 -16.72 -23.36 0.82
CA LYS A 325 -15.59 -22.58 1.35
C LYS A 325 -15.64 -21.10 0.93
N LEU A 326 -15.97 -20.83 -0.34
CA LEU A 326 -16.17 -19.45 -0.81
C LEU A 326 -17.37 -18.78 -0.14
N GLU A 327 -18.46 -19.52 0.09
CA GLU A 327 -19.62 -18.99 0.78
C GLU A 327 -19.33 -18.67 2.24
N THR A 328 -18.60 -19.55 2.95
CA THR A 328 -18.13 -19.26 4.31
C THR A 328 -17.21 -18.06 4.36
N ASP A 329 -16.23 -17.96 3.44
CA ASP A 329 -15.31 -16.82 3.39
C ASP A 329 -16.05 -15.51 3.11
N ARG A 330 -17.03 -15.53 2.18
CA ARG A 330 -17.91 -14.38 1.92
C ARG A 330 -18.71 -13.98 3.15
N ARG A 331 -19.20 -14.95 3.93
CA ARG A 331 -19.95 -14.69 5.17
C ARG A 331 -19.06 -14.06 6.22
N HIS A 332 -17.84 -14.57 6.41
CA HIS A 332 -16.86 -13.97 7.33
C HIS A 332 -16.51 -12.54 6.95
N ILE A 333 -16.26 -12.27 5.67
CA ILE A 333 -15.96 -10.92 5.17
C ILE A 333 -17.14 -9.97 5.41
N ARG A 334 -18.37 -10.39 5.11
CA ARG A 334 -19.57 -9.56 5.38
C ARG A 334 -19.71 -9.23 6.87
N ASN A 335 -19.63 -10.23 7.74
CA ASN A 335 -19.74 -10.03 9.18
C ASN A 335 -18.67 -9.04 9.69
N ARG A 336 -17.45 -9.12 9.15
CA ARG A 336 -16.37 -8.18 9.49
C ARG A 336 -16.65 -6.77 8.98
N ILE A 337 -17.18 -6.63 7.75
CA ILE A 337 -17.61 -5.34 7.19
C ILE A 337 -18.68 -4.70 8.08
N ASP A 338 -19.68 -5.48 8.51
CA ASP A 338 -20.78 -4.97 9.33
C ASP A 338 -20.27 -4.52 10.72
N TYR A 339 -19.40 -5.32 11.34
CA TYR A 339 -18.72 -4.95 12.59
C TYR A 339 -17.93 -3.64 12.44
N LEU A 340 -17.10 -3.49 11.40
CA LEU A 340 -16.30 -2.27 11.18
C LEU A 340 -17.19 -1.04 10.95
N LYS A 341 -18.31 -1.20 10.23
CA LYS A 341 -19.28 -0.12 10.03
C LYS A 341 -19.91 0.33 11.36
N GLU A 342 -20.24 -0.58 12.25
CA GLU A 342 -20.76 -0.23 13.58
C GLU A 342 -19.72 0.50 14.42
N GLN A 343 -18.47 0.04 14.43
CA GLN A 343 -17.38 0.73 15.14
C GLN A 343 -17.15 2.15 14.62
N LEU A 344 -17.19 2.34 13.29
CA LEU A 344 -17.06 3.67 12.68
C LEU A 344 -18.25 4.60 13.02
N LYS A 345 -19.47 4.07 13.18
CA LYS A 345 -20.63 4.86 13.64
C LYS A 345 -20.44 5.38 15.06
N ILE A 346 -19.89 4.56 15.97
CA ILE A 346 -19.59 4.96 17.34
C ILE A 346 -18.57 6.11 17.33
N ILE A 347 -17.46 5.95 16.62
CA ILE A 347 -16.41 6.97 16.49
C ILE A 347 -16.96 8.28 15.91
N LYS A 348 -17.88 8.19 14.92
CA LYS A 348 -18.55 9.36 14.35
C LYS A 348 -19.39 10.12 15.38
N SER A 349 -20.09 9.40 16.27
CA SER A 349 -20.86 10.04 17.35
C SER A 349 -19.98 10.78 18.35
N GLU A 350 -18.82 10.23 18.72
CA GLU A 350 -17.84 10.89 19.60
C GLU A 350 -17.27 12.18 18.96
N ARG A 351 -16.97 12.14 17.65
CA ARG A 351 -16.51 13.33 16.90
C ARG A 351 -17.57 14.42 16.85
N ASN A 352 -18.86 14.07 16.71
CA ASN A 352 -19.94 15.06 16.73
C ASN A 352 -20.01 15.80 18.07
N VAL A 353 -19.83 15.10 19.19
CA VAL A 353 -19.80 15.74 20.52
C VAL A 353 -18.61 16.69 20.66
N GLN A 354 -17.41 16.27 20.25
CA GLN A 354 -16.24 17.16 20.26
C GLN A 354 -16.43 18.39 19.37
N ARG A 355 -17.12 18.20 18.24
CA ARG A 355 -17.44 19.27 17.30
C ARG A 355 -18.45 20.26 17.88
N GLU A 356 -19.52 19.80 18.52
CA GLU A 356 -20.48 20.69 19.19
C GLU A 356 -19.79 21.57 20.25
N CYS A 357 -18.83 21.02 20.99
CA CYS A 357 -18.00 21.81 21.91
C CYS A 357 -17.15 22.88 21.19
N ARG A 358 -16.63 22.60 19.98
CA ARG A 358 -15.87 23.60 19.20
C ARG A 358 -16.75 24.70 18.64
N ILE A 359 -17.93 24.35 18.11
CA ILE A 359 -18.92 25.32 17.61
C ILE A 359 -19.36 26.23 18.76
N LYS A 360 -19.59 25.68 19.96
CA LYS A 360 -19.89 26.45 21.17
C LYS A 360 -18.77 27.44 21.53
N ASN A 361 -17.51 27.11 21.23
CA ASN A 361 -16.34 27.95 21.48
C ASN A 361 -16.00 28.90 20.31
N LYS A 362 -16.78 28.91 19.21
CA LYS A 362 -16.66 29.84 18.07
C LYS A 362 -15.27 29.95 17.43
N ILE A 363 -14.47 28.89 17.46
CA ILE A 363 -13.15 28.88 16.82
C ILE A 363 -13.32 28.55 15.32
N PRO A 364 -12.90 29.42 14.38
CA PRO A 364 -13.01 29.13 12.95
C PRO A 364 -12.20 27.89 12.54
N GLN A 365 -12.74 27.12 11.60
CA GLN A 365 -12.11 25.92 11.07
C GLN A 365 -11.58 26.15 9.66
N VAL A 366 -10.26 26.01 9.50
CA VAL A 366 -9.55 26.12 8.23
C VAL A 366 -8.99 24.74 7.87
N SER A 367 -9.29 24.25 6.68
CA SER A 367 -8.77 22.96 6.20
C SER A 367 -7.90 23.12 4.97
N ILE A 368 -6.75 22.45 4.97
CA ILE A 368 -5.83 22.40 3.84
C ILE A 368 -6.21 21.22 2.96
N VAL A 369 -6.52 21.47 1.69
CA VAL A 369 -6.91 20.48 0.68
C VAL A 369 -6.02 20.61 -0.56
N GLY A 370 -6.01 19.57 -1.40
CA GLY A 370 -5.23 19.58 -2.63
C GLY A 370 -4.61 18.23 -2.95
N TYR A 371 -3.97 18.17 -4.11
CA TYR A 371 -3.38 16.95 -4.64
C TYR A 371 -2.25 16.42 -3.74
N THR A 372 -2.01 15.11 -3.73
CA THR A 372 -0.86 14.51 -3.06
C THR A 372 0.44 15.14 -3.55
N ASN A 373 1.42 15.25 -2.65
CA ASN A 373 2.67 15.96 -2.91
C ASN A 373 2.56 17.47 -3.24
N ALA A 374 1.39 18.11 -3.14
CA ALA A 374 1.30 19.58 -3.31
C ALA A 374 2.00 20.40 -2.20
N GLY A 375 2.51 19.75 -1.14
CA GLY A 375 3.17 20.40 0.01
C GLY A 375 2.23 20.82 1.14
N LYS A 376 1.06 20.18 1.26
CA LYS A 376 0.06 20.46 2.32
C LYS A 376 0.62 20.30 3.74
N SER A 377 1.26 19.16 4.02
CA SER A 377 1.81 18.88 5.35
C SER A 377 2.97 19.81 5.71
N THR A 378 3.81 20.17 4.73
CA THR A 378 4.88 21.16 4.87
C THR A 378 4.34 22.54 5.21
N LEU A 379 3.33 23.01 4.47
CA LEU A 379 2.67 24.28 4.77
C LEU A 379 2.05 24.28 6.17
N ARG A 380 1.36 23.20 6.55
CA ARG A 380 0.73 23.07 7.86
C ARG A 380 1.74 23.12 9.01
N ASN A 381 2.83 22.35 8.90
CA ASN A 381 3.85 22.29 9.94
C ASN A 381 4.57 23.62 10.11
N TYR A 382 4.80 24.35 9.01
CA TYR A 382 5.37 25.68 9.06
C TYR A 382 4.42 26.71 9.70
N ILE A 383 3.14 26.72 9.31
CA ILE A 383 2.14 27.59 9.96
C ILE A 383 2.07 27.30 11.48
N TYR A 384 2.16 26.02 11.86
CA TYR A 384 2.16 25.63 13.26
C TYR A 384 3.41 26.09 14.02
N SER A 385 4.61 26.05 13.41
CA SER A 385 5.85 26.46 14.06
C SER A 385 5.93 27.97 14.29
N ILE A 386 5.39 28.79 13.40
CA ILE A 386 5.30 30.25 13.60
C ILE A 386 4.39 30.60 14.78
N SER A 387 3.33 29.82 14.99
CA SER A 387 2.28 30.16 15.96
C SER A 387 2.59 29.79 17.43
N ASN A 388 3.64 29.01 17.70
CA ASN A 388 3.95 28.55 19.05
C ASN A 388 5.46 28.59 19.31
N ASP A 389 5.94 29.45 20.22
CA ASP A 389 7.37 29.59 20.55
C ASP A 389 7.99 28.37 21.27
N ASN A 390 7.21 27.36 21.64
CA ASN A 390 7.65 26.16 22.37
C ASN A 390 7.15 24.86 21.70
N VAL A 391 7.64 24.55 20.49
CA VAL A 391 7.28 23.29 19.81
C VAL A 391 8.27 22.17 20.16
N LEU A 392 7.74 21.13 20.81
CA LEU A 392 8.38 19.81 20.90
C LEU A 392 8.28 19.11 19.53
N GLU A 393 9.39 18.53 19.05
CA GLU A 393 9.50 17.85 17.74
C GLU A 393 8.43 16.75 17.52
N ASP A 394 7.97 16.10 18.59
CA ASP A 394 6.94 15.03 18.55
C ASP A 394 5.55 15.47 18.05
N LYS A 395 5.31 16.78 17.83
CA LYS A 395 4.02 17.32 17.38
C LYS A 395 3.94 17.60 15.88
N PHE A 396 5.05 17.51 15.15
CA PHE A 396 5.08 17.68 13.70
C PHE A 396 4.40 16.49 12.99
N VAL A 397 3.67 16.78 11.91
CA VAL A 397 3.15 15.73 11.02
C VAL A 397 4.30 15.22 10.16
N PHE A 398 4.32 13.93 9.86
CA PHE A 398 5.34 13.33 9.03
C PHE A 398 5.34 13.97 7.63
N GLU A 399 6.48 14.51 7.22
CA GLU A 399 6.70 15.08 5.89
C GLU A 399 7.68 14.21 5.10
N ALA A 400 7.32 13.89 3.86
CA ALA A 400 8.25 13.32 2.88
C ALA A 400 7.74 13.62 1.46
N ASP A 401 8.66 13.72 0.51
CA ASP A 401 8.40 13.89 -0.92
C ASP A 401 7.88 12.56 -1.52
N MET A 402 6.67 12.17 -1.12
CA MET A 402 6.01 10.93 -1.52
C MET A 402 4.48 11.06 -1.42
N LEU A 403 3.77 10.22 -2.19
CA LEU A 403 2.31 10.20 -2.18
C LEU A 403 1.77 9.66 -0.84
N PHE A 404 0.64 10.23 -0.38
CA PHE A 404 -0.04 9.86 0.86
C PHE A 404 0.83 9.89 2.13
N ALA A 405 1.71 10.89 2.24
CA ALA A 405 2.49 11.15 3.46
C ALA A 405 1.62 11.24 4.74
N THR A 406 0.39 11.76 4.60
CA THR A 406 -0.56 11.95 5.70
C THR A 406 -1.91 11.31 5.39
N LEU A 407 -2.35 10.39 6.27
CA LEU A 407 -3.69 9.76 6.21
C LEU A 407 -4.60 10.18 7.38
N ASP A 408 -4.02 10.37 8.57
CA ASP A 408 -4.76 10.77 9.76
C ASP A 408 -5.04 12.28 9.72
N THR A 409 -6.30 12.69 9.86
CA THR A 409 -6.63 14.12 10.00
C THR A 409 -6.06 14.65 11.31
N THR A 410 -5.31 15.74 11.23
CA THR A 410 -4.70 16.36 12.41
C THR A 410 -5.15 17.81 12.51
N THR A 411 -5.98 18.08 13.50
CA THR A 411 -6.43 19.44 13.83
C THR A 411 -5.55 20.03 14.92
N ARG A 412 -4.98 21.21 14.68
CA ARG A 412 -4.22 21.99 15.66
C ARG A 412 -4.78 23.39 15.78
N LYS A 413 -4.66 23.98 16.97
CA LYS A 413 -4.93 25.42 17.14
C LYS A 413 -3.71 26.21 16.70
N VAL A 414 -3.95 27.25 15.91
CA VAL A 414 -2.94 28.17 15.37
C VAL A 414 -3.42 29.58 15.68
N VAL A 415 -2.48 30.43 16.08
CA VAL A 415 -2.71 31.87 16.26
C VAL A 415 -2.24 32.56 14.98
N LEU A 416 -3.16 33.28 14.31
CA LEU A 416 -2.86 34.08 13.13
C LEU A 416 -2.20 35.43 13.51
N PRO A 417 -1.60 36.17 12.56
CA PRO A 417 -0.89 37.42 12.84
C PRO A 417 -1.69 38.41 13.68
N LYS A 418 -3.00 38.58 13.46
CA LYS A 418 -3.93 39.44 14.24
C LYS A 418 -4.40 38.83 15.56
N LYS A 419 -3.70 37.83 16.09
CA LYS A 419 -4.06 37.03 17.28
C LYS A 419 -5.40 36.29 17.19
N THR A 420 -5.92 36.12 15.97
CA THR A 420 -7.11 35.28 15.75
C THR A 420 -6.75 33.81 15.95
N ILE A 421 -7.45 33.11 16.83
CA ILE A 421 -7.26 31.68 17.04
C ILE A 421 -8.09 30.91 16.01
N ILE A 422 -7.43 30.12 15.17
CA ILE A 422 -8.08 29.20 14.24
C ILE A 422 -7.75 27.75 14.57
N SER A 423 -8.59 26.84 14.08
CA SER A 423 -8.28 25.42 14.01
C SER A 423 -7.86 25.05 12.60
N LEU A 424 -6.59 24.66 12.44
CA LEU A 424 -6.01 24.23 11.16
C LEU A 424 -6.03 22.72 11.07
N THR A 425 -6.65 22.18 10.03
CA THR A 425 -6.74 20.73 9.78
C THR A 425 -6.02 20.37 8.49
N ASP A 426 -5.10 19.42 8.55
CA ASP A 426 -4.51 18.80 7.36
C ASP A 426 -5.28 17.55 6.96
N THR A 427 -5.50 17.42 5.66
CA THR A 427 -6.39 16.43 5.05
C THR A 427 -5.59 15.48 4.17
N VAL A 428 -6.20 14.34 3.85
CA VAL A 428 -5.61 13.36 2.94
C VAL A 428 -5.47 14.00 1.56
N GLY A 429 -4.31 13.85 0.94
CA GLY A 429 -4.12 14.33 -0.43
C GLY A 429 -4.95 13.55 -1.44
N PHE A 430 -5.48 14.26 -2.44
CA PHE A 430 -6.19 13.63 -3.54
C PHE A 430 -5.23 13.11 -4.62
N ILE A 431 -5.64 12.07 -5.33
CA ILE A 431 -4.93 11.54 -6.51
C ILE A 431 -5.92 11.41 -7.67
N LYS A 432 -5.38 11.27 -8.88
CA LYS A 432 -6.12 10.92 -10.09
C LYS A 432 -6.68 9.52 -9.92
N LYS A 433 -7.90 9.33 -10.43
CA LYS A 433 -8.61 8.04 -10.43
C LYS A 433 -8.74 7.44 -9.03
N LEU A 434 -9.17 8.23 -8.05
CA LEU A 434 -9.58 7.69 -6.75
C LEU A 434 -10.77 6.73 -6.96
N PRO A 435 -10.68 5.45 -6.53
CA PRO A 435 -11.79 4.52 -6.70
C PRO A 435 -13.00 4.95 -5.87
N HIS A 436 -14.21 4.85 -6.41
CA HIS A 436 -15.43 5.30 -5.70
C HIS A 436 -15.64 4.60 -4.34
N ASP A 437 -15.32 3.30 -4.25
CA ASP A 437 -15.40 2.54 -2.99
C ASP A 437 -14.47 3.11 -1.91
N LEU A 438 -13.35 3.68 -2.35
CA LEU A 438 -12.33 4.32 -1.52
C LEU A 438 -12.84 5.68 -1.03
N VAL A 439 -13.39 6.50 -1.93
CA VAL A 439 -14.05 7.78 -1.56
C VAL A 439 -15.15 7.54 -0.53
N GLU A 440 -15.97 6.51 -0.69
CA GLU A 440 -17.02 6.16 0.29
C GLU A 440 -16.44 5.76 1.66
N ALA A 441 -15.34 4.99 1.69
CA ALA A 441 -14.68 4.59 2.92
C ALA A 441 -14.00 5.78 3.65
N PHE A 442 -13.41 6.70 2.88
CA PHE A 442 -12.76 7.91 3.38
C PHE A 442 -13.71 9.10 3.55
N LYS A 443 -14.99 8.95 3.20
CA LYS A 443 -16.00 10.00 3.38
C LYS A 443 -16.05 10.49 4.82
N SER A 444 -15.89 9.61 5.81
CA SER A 444 -15.92 10.02 7.22
C SER A 444 -14.66 10.74 7.71
N THR A 445 -13.51 10.58 7.03
CA THR A 445 -12.31 11.42 7.23
C THR A 445 -12.38 12.74 6.47
N LEU A 446 -13.03 12.74 5.31
CA LEU A 446 -13.20 13.92 4.46
C LEU A 446 -14.42 14.78 4.88
N GLU A 447 -15.33 14.22 5.69
CA GLU A 447 -16.49 14.92 6.28
C GLU A 447 -16.05 16.12 7.11
N GLU A 448 -14.84 16.11 7.67
CA GLU A 448 -14.29 17.25 8.42
C GLU A 448 -14.11 18.50 7.55
N ILE A 449 -13.93 18.32 6.23
CA ILE A 449 -13.80 19.39 5.23
C ILE A 449 -15.14 20.12 5.02
N ILE A 450 -16.27 19.39 5.06
CA ILE A 450 -17.62 19.96 4.86
C ILE A 450 -17.92 21.09 5.86
N TYR A 451 -17.32 20.99 7.04
CA TYR A 451 -17.56 21.89 8.15
C TYR A 451 -16.51 22.99 8.30
N SER A 452 -15.63 23.12 7.31
CA SER A 452 -14.60 24.17 7.32
C SER A 452 -15.20 25.50 6.86
N ASP A 453 -14.89 26.56 7.60
CA ASP A 453 -15.27 27.93 7.26
C ASP A 453 -14.46 28.46 6.07
N LEU A 454 -13.23 27.92 5.90
CA LEU A 454 -12.32 28.25 4.81
C LEU A 454 -11.53 27.02 4.37
N LEU A 455 -11.39 26.83 3.05
CA LEU A 455 -10.50 25.83 2.46
C LEU A 455 -9.26 26.50 1.87
N ILE A 456 -8.08 26.01 2.25
CA ILE A 456 -6.82 26.35 1.59
C ILE A 456 -6.54 25.27 0.57
N HIS A 457 -6.76 25.56 -0.71
CA HIS A 457 -6.49 24.63 -1.80
C HIS A 457 -5.06 24.83 -2.30
N VAL A 458 -4.17 23.93 -1.88
CA VAL A 458 -2.75 23.95 -2.25
C VAL A 458 -2.53 23.18 -3.55
N VAL A 459 -1.87 23.82 -4.51
CA VAL A 459 -1.59 23.32 -5.85
C VAL A 459 -0.09 23.37 -6.11
N ASP A 460 0.48 22.31 -6.69
CA ASP A 460 1.88 22.32 -7.11
C ASP A 460 2.02 23.04 -8.45
N ILE A 461 2.61 24.24 -8.47
CA ILE A 461 2.78 25.02 -9.70
C ILE A 461 3.84 24.45 -10.64
N SER A 462 4.74 23.60 -10.13
CA SER A 462 5.80 22.96 -10.91
C SER A 462 5.29 21.77 -11.72
N SER A 463 4.11 21.24 -11.36
CA SER A 463 3.45 20.15 -12.10
C SER A 463 2.94 20.65 -13.45
N LYS A 464 3.15 19.87 -14.52
CA LYS A 464 2.59 20.19 -15.85
C LYS A 464 1.07 20.06 -15.90
N THR A 465 0.50 19.28 -14.99
CA THR A 465 -0.94 18.96 -14.91
C THR A 465 -1.68 19.71 -13.80
N TRP A 466 -1.11 20.80 -13.29
CA TRP A 466 -1.69 21.56 -12.18
C TRP A 466 -3.16 21.97 -12.40
N LYS A 467 -3.58 22.23 -13.65
CA LYS A 467 -4.99 22.53 -13.99
C LYS A 467 -5.90 21.32 -13.75
N GLU A 468 -5.49 20.14 -14.22
CA GLU A 468 -6.24 18.90 -14.04
C GLU A 468 -6.30 18.49 -12.57
N GLU A 469 -5.26 18.78 -11.79
CA GLU A 469 -5.21 18.53 -10.35
C GLU A 469 -6.23 19.40 -9.59
N ILE A 470 -6.40 20.66 -9.99
CA ILE A 470 -7.45 21.54 -9.46
C ILE A 470 -8.82 20.97 -9.78
N GLU A 471 -9.08 20.61 -11.05
CA GLU A 471 -10.35 20.02 -11.49
C GLU A 471 -10.66 18.72 -10.75
N THR A 472 -9.67 17.84 -10.58
CA THR A 472 -9.81 16.58 -9.83
C THR A 472 -10.17 16.85 -8.37
N THR A 473 -9.50 17.82 -7.74
CA THR A 473 -9.79 18.21 -6.35
C THR A 473 -11.20 18.78 -6.22
N ASP A 474 -11.59 19.67 -7.11
CA ASP A 474 -12.93 20.27 -7.11
C ASP A 474 -14.03 19.22 -7.36
N PHE A 475 -13.78 18.24 -8.24
CA PHE A 475 -14.68 17.10 -8.46
C PHE A 475 -14.89 16.27 -7.18
N VAL A 476 -13.81 15.91 -6.49
CA VAL A 476 -13.88 15.12 -5.25
C VAL A 476 -14.59 15.91 -4.13
N LEU A 477 -14.32 17.22 -4.00
CA LEU A 477 -15.05 18.10 -3.07
C LEU A 477 -16.56 18.11 -3.36
N GLY A 478 -16.94 18.10 -4.65
CA GLY A 478 -18.31 17.97 -5.10
C GLY A 478 -18.97 16.65 -4.69
N GLU A 479 -18.28 15.51 -4.85
CA GLU A 479 -18.80 14.19 -4.43
C GLU A 479 -19.02 14.07 -2.91
N ILE A 480 -18.19 14.76 -2.13
CA ILE A 480 -18.32 14.80 -0.66
C ILE A 480 -19.52 15.68 -0.23
N GLY A 481 -20.05 16.51 -1.14
CA GLY A 481 -21.26 17.31 -0.96
C GLY A 481 -21.00 18.80 -0.73
N ILE A 482 -19.79 19.29 -0.99
CA ILE A 482 -19.42 20.69 -0.83
C ILE A 482 -19.76 21.42 -2.13
N LYS A 483 -20.76 22.31 -2.10
CA LYS A 483 -21.13 23.16 -3.23
C LYS A 483 -20.65 24.58 -2.97
N ASN A 484 -19.79 25.11 -3.84
CA ASN A 484 -19.18 26.44 -3.74
C ASN A 484 -18.45 26.72 -2.40
N PRO A 485 -17.35 26.00 -2.11
CA PRO A 485 -16.58 26.26 -0.90
C PRO A 485 -15.98 27.68 -0.90
N ASN A 486 -15.97 28.31 0.27
CA ASN A 486 -15.09 29.45 0.51
C ASN A 486 -13.64 28.96 0.46
N LYS A 487 -12.95 29.18 -0.66
CA LYS A 487 -11.61 28.62 -0.91
C LYS A 487 -10.58 29.69 -1.27
N ILE A 488 -9.33 29.51 -0.83
CA ILE A 488 -8.15 30.24 -1.32
C ILE A 488 -7.33 29.27 -2.16
N LEU A 489 -7.00 29.66 -3.39
CA LEU A 489 -6.06 28.93 -4.22
C LEU A 489 -4.63 29.37 -3.87
N VAL A 490 -3.82 28.40 -3.48
CA VAL A 490 -2.43 28.59 -3.07
C VAL A 490 -1.53 27.77 -3.97
N PHE A 491 -0.79 28.46 -4.85
CA PHE A 491 0.18 27.87 -5.75
C PHE A 491 1.52 27.75 -5.02
N ASN A 492 1.86 26.53 -4.62
CA ASN A 492 3.06 26.18 -3.87
C ASN A 492 4.17 25.67 -4.81
N LYS A 493 5.41 25.61 -4.30
CA LYS A 493 6.64 25.18 -4.99
C LYS A 493 7.14 26.14 -6.07
N ILE A 494 6.96 27.45 -5.87
CA ILE A 494 7.50 28.47 -6.78
C ILE A 494 9.03 28.41 -6.91
N ASP A 495 9.72 27.88 -5.90
CA ASP A 495 11.17 27.66 -5.88
C ASP A 495 11.68 26.71 -6.97
N LYS A 496 10.83 25.84 -7.50
CA LYS A 496 11.19 24.90 -8.58
C LYS A 496 11.11 25.51 -9.98
N LEU A 497 10.53 26.70 -10.12
CA LEU A 497 10.36 27.37 -11.41
C LEU A 497 11.45 28.43 -11.62
N LYS A 498 11.85 28.63 -12.87
CA LYS A 498 12.68 29.79 -13.25
C LYS A 498 11.84 31.05 -13.30
N ASP A 499 12.44 32.21 -13.02
CA ASP A 499 11.74 33.51 -12.98
C ASP A 499 10.90 33.81 -14.24
N SER A 500 11.42 33.48 -15.43
CA SER A 500 10.69 33.67 -16.69
C SER A 500 9.46 32.76 -16.80
N GLU A 501 9.60 31.48 -16.42
CA GLU A 501 8.50 30.51 -16.46
C GLU A 501 7.43 30.84 -15.42
N PHE A 502 7.85 31.32 -14.25
CA PHE A 502 6.94 31.76 -13.19
C PHE A 502 6.05 32.93 -13.64
N GLN A 503 6.62 33.96 -14.27
CA GLN A 503 5.83 35.12 -14.75
C GLN A 503 4.81 34.73 -15.83
N ASP A 504 5.19 33.84 -16.75
CA ASP A 504 4.28 33.34 -17.79
C ASP A 504 3.13 32.51 -17.22
N ILE A 505 3.39 31.69 -16.20
CA ILE A 505 2.35 30.88 -15.54
C ILE A 505 1.47 31.77 -14.66
N LYS A 506 2.06 32.72 -13.93
CA LYS A 506 1.36 33.68 -13.08
C LYS A 506 0.33 34.49 -13.86
N THR A 507 0.72 35.08 -14.99
CA THR A 507 -0.19 35.86 -15.84
C THR A 507 -1.37 35.03 -16.36
N LYS A 508 -1.14 33.76 -16.72
CA LYS A 508 -2.21 32.82 -17.11
C LYS A 508 -3.16 32.52 -15.96
N ILE A 509 -2.63 32.28 -14.76
CA ILE A 509 -3.44 31.99 -13.56
C ILE A 509 -4.29 33.19 -13.17
N GLU A 510 -3.72 34.39 -13.18
CA GLU A 510 -4.44 35.62 -12.87
C GLU A 510 -5.58 35.90 -13.86
N ALA A 511 -5.41 35.50 -15.13
CA ALA A 511 -6.46 35.57 -16.14
C ALA A 511 -7.59 34.53 -15.93
N ASP A 512 -7.25 33.29 -15.58
CA ASP A 512 -8.20 32.18 -15.46
C ASP A 512 -8.96 32.18 -14.11
N TYR A 513 -8.29 32.54 -13.02
CA TYR A 513 -8.80 32.42 -11.65
C TYR A 513 -8.89 33.75 -10.89
N GLY A 514 -8.46 34.86 -11.52
CA GLY A 514 -8.46 36.20 -10.95
C GLY A 514 -7.27 36.48 -10.02
N THR A 515 -7.17 37.73 -9.54
CA THR A 515 -6.06 38.24 -8.70
C THR A 515 -6.03 37.71 -7.26
N HIS A 516 -6.92 36.78 -6.90
CA HIS A 516 -7.06 36.27 -5.54
C HIS A 516 -6.25 34.97 -5.29
N SER A 517 -5.40 34.57 -6.24
CA SER A 517 -4.46 33.45 -6.11
C SER A 517 -3.18 33.87 -5.38
N ILE A 518 -2.71 33.05 -4.44
CA ILE A 518 -1.50 33.31 -3.67
C ILE A 518 -0.40 32.36 -4.13
N PHE A 519 0.80 32.90 -4.34
CA PHE A 519 1.97 32.14 -4.77
C PHE A 519 2.96 32.03 -3.60
N ILE A 520 3.35 30.82 -3.22
CA ILE A 520 4.21 30.57 -2.06
C ILE A 520 5.29 29.52 -2.35
N SER A 521 6.34 29.51 -1.52
CA SER A 521 7.16 28.32 -1.32
C SER A 521 7.10 27.93 0.15
N ALA A 522 6.51 26.78 0.45
CA ALA A 522 6.45 26.26 1.81
C ALA A 522 7.83 25.86 2.36
N ILE A 523 8.76 25.44 1.49
CA ILE A 523 10.12 25.01 1.87
C ILE A 523 11.02 26.22 2.12
N GLU A 524 11.06 27.15 1.16
CA GLU A 524 11.87 28.37 1.24
C GLU A 524 11.21 29.48 2.07
N LYS A 525 10.00 29.22 2.58
CA LYS A 525 9.22 30.13 3.44
C LYS A 525 8.89 31.46 2.77
N ILE A 526 8.63 31.43 1.47
CA ILE A 526 8.37 32.63 0.66
C ILE A 526 6.87 32.93 0.67
N ASN A 527 6.52 34.19 0.96
CA ASN A 527 5.17 34.76 0.87
C ASN A 527 4.09 34.07 1.73
N ILE A 528 4.50 33.49 2.85
CA ILE A 528 3.57 32.81 3.77
C ILE A 528 2.81 33.83 4.63
N ASP A 529 3.42 34.97 4.95
CA ASP A 529 2.74 36.07 5.64
C ASP A 529 1.54 36.58 4.84
N GLY A 530 1.69 36.76 3.52
CA GLY A 530 0.60 37.13 2.64
C GLY A 530 -0.54 36.10 2.58
N LEU A 531 -0.21 34.80 2.74
CA LEU A 531 -1.22 33.76 2.91
C LEU A 531 -1.98 33.92 4.22
N LEU A 532 -1.28 34.14 5.33
CA LEU A 532 -1.90 34.30 6.66
C LEU A 532 -2.83 35.53 6.70
N GLU A 533 -2.40 36.66 6.12
CA GLU A 533 -3.24 37.86 5.99
C GLU A 533 -4.48 37.61 5.14
N SER A 534 -4.34 36.87 4.03
CA SER A 534 -5.48 36.54 3.17
C SER A 534 -6.49 35.61 3.86
N ILE A 535 -6.00 34.66 4.68
CA ILE A 535 -6.85 33.80 5.51
C ILE A 535 -7.67 34.64 6.48
N GLU A 536 -7.05 35.59 7.17
CA GLU A 536 -7.75 36.50 8.09
C GLU A 536 -8.80 37.35 7.37
N ASN A 537 -8.43 37.94 6.24
CA ASN A 537 -9.33 38.79 5.47
C ASN A 537 -10.55 37.99 4.96
N LYS A 538 -10.37 36.74 4.53
CA LYS A 538 -11.49 35.88 4.08
C LYS A 538 -12.34 35.30 5.19
N LEU A 539 -11.77 35.10 6.38
CA LEU A 539 -12.54 34.66 7.53
C LEU A 539 -13.49 35.76 8.03
N ASN A 540 -13.37 37.01 7.53
CA ASN A 540 -14.27 38.13 7.85
C ASN A 540 -14.54 38.21 9.35
N VAL A 541 -13.51 38.04 10.19
CA VAL A 541 -13.66 38.27 11.62
C VAL A 541 -13.94 39.76 11.76
N THR A 542 -15.22 40.10 11.94
CA THR A 542 -15.68 41.47 12.08
C THR A 542 -15.13 42.00 13.39
N ASN A 543 -13.96 42.62 13.29
CA ASN A 543 -13.32 43.29 14.39
C ASN A 543 -13.85 44.72 14.45
N LYS A 544 -14.34 45.13 15.61
CA LYS A 544 -14.55 46.53 15.95
C LYS A 544 -13.29 47.03 16.61
N ASN A 545 -12.74 48.11 16.06
CA ASN A 545 -11.75 48.90 16.75
C ASN A 545 -12.44 49.57 17.95
N ILE A 546 -11.98 49.28 19.16
CA ILE A 546 -12.51 49.89 20.38
C ILE A 546 -11.40 50.56 21.17
N SER A 547 -11.73 51.68 21.79
CA SER A 547 -10.87 52.40 22.72
C SER A 547 -11.44 52.25 24.12
N VAL A 548 -10.65 51.67 25.02
CA VAL A 548 -11.03 51.44 26.43
C VAL A 548 -10.06 52.12 27.37
N ASN A 549 -10.54 52.56 28.53
CA ASN A 549 -9.69 52.95 29.64
C ASN A 549 -9.87 51.97 30.79
N ILE A 550 -8.81 51.26 31.15
CA ILE A 550 -8.83 50.21 32.18
C ILE A 550 -8.23 50.75 33.46
N PRO A 551 -9.00 50.85 34.56
CA PRO A 551 -8.48 51.25 35.85
C PRO A 551 -7.37 50.31 36.34
N TYR A 552 -6.40 50.83 37.09
CA TYR A 552 -5.31 50.01 37.64
C TYR A 552 -5.80 48.88 38.57
N SER A 553 -7.01 48.98 39.13
CA SER A 553 -7.65 47.92 39.92
C SER A 553 -7.95 46.66 39.11
N ASP A 554 -8.16 46.81 37.79
CA ASP A 554 -8.70 45.79 36.90
C ASP A 554 -7.61 45.24 35.96
N TYR A 555 -6.37 45.14 36.45
CA TYR A 555 -5.19 44.69 35.70
C TYR A 555 -5.38 43.30 35.03
N SER A 556 -6.25 42.45 35.58
CA SER A 556 -6.60 41.16 34.98
C SER A 556 -7.23 41.29 33.58
N ILE A 557 -7.98 42.37 33.33
CA ILE A 557 -8.62 42.66 32.06
C ILE A 557 -7.60 43.20 31.06
N LEU A 558 -6.67 44.04 31.52
CA LEU A 558 -5.53 44.53 30.73
C LEU A 558 -4.67 43.35 30.22
N ASN A 559 -4.34 42.41 31.11
CA ASN A 559 -3.63 41.17 30.76
C ASN A 559 -4.44 40.30 29.78
N SER A 560 -5.76 40.20 29.97
CA SER A 560 -6.64 39.51 29.01
C SER A 560 -6.56 40.14 27.62
N ILE A 561 -6.45 41.47 27.53
CA ILE A 561 -6.32 42.15 26.24
C ILE A 561 -4.97 41.85 25.59
N TYR A 562 -3.86 41.95 26.33
CA TYR A 562 -2.55 41.61 25.79
C TYR A 562 -2.45 40.15 25.32
N ASN A 563 -3.10 39.24 26.03
CA ASN A 563 -3.06 37.82 25.70
C ASN A 563 -3.94 37.48 24.48
N ASN A 564 -5.08 38.17 24.32
CA ASN A 564 -6.10 37.76 23.36
C ASN A 564 -6.21 38.67 22.11
N TYR A 565 -5.73 39.92 22.15
CA TYR A 565 -5.88 40.88 21.04
C TYR A 565 -4.61 41.69 20.76
N ILE A 566 -4.57 42.31 19.58
CA ILE A 566 -3.51 43.23 19.20
C ILE A 566 -3.84 44.63 19.70
N VAL A 567 -2.95 45.17 20.52
CA VAL A 567 -3.00 46.56 20.96
C VAL A 567 -2.36 47.42 19.86
N LEU A 568 -3.16 48.35 19.32
CA LEU A 568 -2.77 49.30 18.30
C LEU A 568 -2.17 50.57 18.90
N LYS A 569 -2.66 50.99 20.07
CA LYS A 569 -2.16 52.15 20.80
C LYS A 569 -2.35 51.96 22.30
N GLU A 570 -1.35 52.37 23.09
CA GLU A 570 -1.38 52.34 24.55
C GLU A 570 -0.87 53.67 25.12
N GLU A 571 -1.59 54.22 26.10
CA GLU A 571 -1.17 55.40 26.86
C GLU A 571 -1.53 55.22 28.35
N HIS A 572 -0.59 55.47 29.26
CA HIS A 572 -0.88 55.46 30.69
C HIS A 572 -1.43 56.82 31.11
N LEU A 573 -2.63 56.83 31.67
CA LEU A 573 -3.31 58.01 32.20
C LEU A 573 -3.36 57.95 33.74
N ASP A 574 -3.69 59.08 34.37
CA ASP A 574 -3.77 59.17 35.84
C ASP A 574 -4.80 58.22 36.45
N ASN A 575 -5.86 57.89 35.70
CA ASN A 575 -7.01 57.11 36.18
C ASN A 575 -7.03 55.65 35.66
N GLY A 576 -6.04 55.24 34.86
CA GLY A 576 -5.99 53.92 34.22
C GLY A 576 -5.11 53.88 32.97
N THR A 577 -5.05 52.72 32.31
CA THR A 577 -4.35 52.57 31.03
C THR A 577 -5.36 52.66 29.88
N PHE A 578 -5.14 53.61 28.97
CA PHE A 578 -5.83 53.69 27.69
C PHE A 578 -5.27 52.65 26.74
N VAL A 579 -6.17 51.87 26.11
CA VAL A 579 -5.80 50.84 25.14
C VAL A 579 -6.76 50.92 23.95
N ASN A 580 -6.22 51.09 22.75
CA ASN A 580 -6.93 50.90 21.50
C ASN A 580 -6.55 49.54 20.91
N PHE A 581 -7.55 48.72 20.61
CA PHE A 581 -7.35 47.36 20.10
C PHE A 581 -8.57 46.90 19.29
N ASP A 582 -8.32 45.93 18.40
CA ASP A 582 -9.35 45.31 17.57
C ASP A 582 -10.00 44.12 18.29
N VAL A 583 -11.33 44.14 18.40
CA VAL A 583 -12.11 43.11 19.12
C VAL A 583 -13.18 42.52 18.23
N PRO A 584 -13.31 41.18 18.14
CA PRO A 584 -14.43 40.54 17.46
C PRO A 584 -15.77 41.04 18.05
N GLU A 585 -16.77 41.33 17.21
CA GLU A 585 -18.07 41.87 17.67
C GLU A 585 -18.72 41.10 18.83
N ASP A 586 -18.47 39.80 18.91
CA ASP A 586 -18.97 38.92 19.97
C ASP A 586 -18.37 39.21 21.36
N ASP A 587 -17.09 39.58 21.41
CA ASP A 587 -16.37 39.89 22.64
C ASP A 587 -16.54 41.36 23.07
N PHE A 588 -17.10 42.20 22.20
CA PHE A 588 -17.38 43.60 22.46
C PHE A 588 -18.12 43.83 23.79
N LYS A 589 -19.13 42.98 24.09
CA LYS A 589 -19.93 43.07 25.33
C LYS A 589 -19.10 42.92 26.61
N LYS A 590 -17.97 42.22 26.56
CA LYS A 590 -17.09 42.05 27.74
C LYS A 590 -16.41 43.37 28.13
N TYR A 591 -16.12 44.20 27.14
CA TYR A 591 -15.37 45.45 27.32
C TYR A 591 -16.26 46.68 27.38
N GLU A 592 -17.58 46.53 27.16
CA GLU A 592 -18.57 47.61 27.09
C GLU A 592 -18.52 48.59 28.29
N LYS A 593 -18.18 48.09 29.49
CA LYS A 593 -18.05 48.90 30.71
C LYS A 593 -16.85 49.83 30.73
N TYR A 594 -15.82 49.54 29.92
CA TYR A 594 -14.56 50.26 29.88
C TYR A 594 -14.42 51.14 28.62
N ILE A 595 -15.39 51.08 27.70
CA ILE A 595 -15.39 51.85 26.45
C ILE A 595 -15.52 53.35 26.76
N ILE A 596 -14.62 54.12 26.19
CA ILE A 596 -14.70 55.57 26.19
C ILE A 596 -15.61 55.98 25.03
N LYS A 597 -16.79 56.54 25.32
CA LYS A 597 -17.76 56.91 24.28
C LYS A 597 -17.38 58.14 23.45
N ASP A 598 -16.38 58.92 23.88
CA ASP A 598 -15.97 60.14 23.19
C ASP A 598 -14.45 60.28 23.20
N LEU A 599 -13.84 59.91 22.08
CA LEU A 599 -12.62 60.55 21.57
C LEU A 599 -12.77 60.70 20.05
N GLU A 600 -13.86 61.33 19.61
CA GLU A 600 -13.78 62.12 18.37
C GLU A 600 -12.92 63.34 18.67
N LYS A 601 -11.62 63.23 18.36
CA LYS A 601 -10.86 64.20 17.57
C LYS A 601 -9.43 63.74 17.32
#